data_AF-X0XYE6-F1
#
_entry.id   AF-X0XYE6-F1
#
_cell.length_a   1.000
_cell.length_b   1.000
_cell.length_c   1.000
_cell.angle_alpha   90.00
_cell.angle_beta   90.00
_cell.angle_gamma   90.00
#
_symmetry.space_group_name_H-M   'P 1'
#
loop_
_entity.id
_entity.type
_entity.pdbx_description
1 polymer ?
#
loop_
_entity_poly.entity_id
_entity_poly.type
_entity_poly.pdbx_seq_one_letter_code
_entity_poly.pdbx_strand_id
1 'polypeptide(L)'
;VRTPTLEYLYLFTSTGTLTPSMLGRVYSFLDWDGWSGERVVLRPDGTIPIARLYIDSMKELAKLFYVTNVFSFEETGKKTREKWQCGAELIGVSSPLADVELIMLALEVLARLKLKKIELKLSHAGLIRALLQKLGLSPEEQTRIFDQILDGNKEALTRIKMGRPEIERSLSPLLELKGDSSGFLKNLKALFTRDLAGLEPYIDDFASITGLLDVLGCDYQIDIASARGFEYYTGVTFQLSAGEEQ
;
A
#
# COMPACT_ATOMS: atom_id res chain seq x y z
N VAL A 1 4.16 -19.00 -8.40
CA VAL A 1 5.64 -19.02 -8.37
C VAL A 1 6.13 -19.19 -6.92
N ARG A 2 7.38 -19.62 -6.75
CA ARG A 2 8.01 -19.77 -5.43
C ARG A 2 9.37 -19.08 -5.46
N THR A 3 9.59 -18.18 -4.52
CA THR A 3 10.87 -17.50 -4.31
C THR A 3 11.60 -18.11 -3.12
N PRO A 4 12.93 -17.92 -3.01
CA PRO A 4 13.71 -18.29 -1.84
C PRO A 4 13.15 -17.73 -0.54
N THR A 5 13.36 -18.46 0.56
CA THR A 5 13.06 -17.96 1.92
C THR A 5 14.06 -16.91 2.38
N LEU A 6 15.31 -17.05 1.92
CA LEU A 6 16.42 -16.13 2.14
C LEU A 6 16.61 -15.26 0.91
N GLU A 7 16.63 -13.95 1.12
CA GLU A 7 16.84 -12.95 0.07
C GLU A 7 17.89 -11.95 0.55
N TYR A 8 18.55 -11.26 -0.38
CA TYR A 8 19.54 -10.25 -0.01
C TYR A 8 18.89 -9.04 0.67
N LEU A 9 19.51 -8.53 1.73
CA LEU A 9 18.99 -7.38 2.49
C LEU A 9 18.84 -6.13 1.62
N TYR A 10 19.74 -5.92 0.66
CA TYR A 10 19.73 -4.71 -0.17
C TYR A 10 18.43 -4.54 -0.98
N LEU A 11 17.73 -5.64 -1.28
CA LEU A 11 16.44 -5.62 -1.97
C LEU A 11 15.35 -4.91 -1.14
N PHE A 12 15.48 -4.93 0.19
CA PHE A 12 14.51 -4.36 1.13
C PHE A 12 14.94 -3.02 1.70
N THR A 13 16.22 -2.66 1.58
CA THR A 13 16.74 -1.34 1.96
C THR A 13 16.84 -0.37 0.78
N SER A 14 16.51 -0.83 -0.42
CA SER A 14 16.46 0.03 -1.61
C SER A 14 15.39 1.10 -1.43
N THR A 15 15.65 2.31 -1.92
CA THR A 15 14.74 3.45 -1.77
C THR A 15 13.34 3.11 -2.27
N GLY A 16 12.33 3.42 -1.46
CA GLY A 16 10.93 3.20 -1.81
C GLY A 16 10.46 1.75 -1.67
N THR A 17 11.17 0.87 -0.96
CA THR A 17 10.71 -0.51 -0.69
C THR A 17 10.01 -0.63 0.66
N LEU A 18 10.73 -1.03 1.71
CA LEU A 18 10.21 -1.07 3.08
C LEU A 18 10.35 0.29 3.77
N THR A 19 9.35 0.66 4.58
CA THR A 19 9.46 1.81 5.48
C THR A 19 10.56 1.56 6.52
N PRO A 20 11.20 2.59 7.09
CA PRO A 20 12.15 2.44 8.20
C PRO A 20 11.56 1.64 9.38
N SER A 21 10.28 1.84 9.66
CA SER A 21 9.51 1.10 10.68
C SER A 21 9.47 -0.40 10.39
N MET A 22 9.23 -0.78 9.12
CA MET A 22 9.24 -2.18 8.70
C MET A 22 10.64 -2.79 8.61
N LEU A 23 11.64 -2.00 8.20
CA LEU A 23 13.05 -2.42 8.21
C LEU A 23 13.53 -2.78 9.61
N GLY A 24 13.11 -2.03 10.63
CA GLY A 24 13.37 -2.37 12.04
C GLY A 24 12.77 -3.71 12.49
N ARG A 25 11.94 -4.33 11.66
CA ARG A 25 11.20 -5.57 11.95
C ARG A 25 11.58 -6.73 11.03
N VAL A 26 12.72 -6.66 10.34
CA VAL A 26 13.22 -7.78 9.53
C VAL A 26 14.22 -8.62 10.30
N TYR A 27 14.21 -9.93 10.08
CA TYR A 27 15.31 -10.79 10.52
C TYR A 27 16.44 -10.68 9.51
N SER A 28 17.58 -10.12 9.91
CA SER A 28 18.78 -10.04 9.08
C SER A 28 19.96 -10.74 9.74
N PHE A 29 20.81 -11.37 8.91
CA PHE A 29 22.02 -12.07 9.32
C PHE A 29 23.07 -12.00 8.23
N LEU A 30 24.30 -12.34 8.59
CA LEU A 30 25.38 -12.52 7.64
C LEU A 30 25.27 -13.93 7.07
N ASP A 31 25.17 -14.03 5.75
CA ASP A 31 25.25 -15.30 5.04
C ASP A 31 26.70 -15.81 5.05
N TRP A 32 26.89 -17.12 5.18
CA TRP A 32 28.23 -17.68 5.24
C TRP A 32 28.78 -17.90 3.83
N ASP A 33 29.66 -17.01 3.39
CA ASP A 33 30.42 -17.12 2.14
C ASP A 33 31.93 -17.40 2.34
N GLY A 34 32.38 -17.48 3.60
CA GLY A 34 33.75 -17.77 3.98
C GLY A 34 34.65 -16.56 4.30
N TRP A 35 34.22 -15.31 4.08
CA TRP A 35 35.07 -14.12 4.35
C TRP A 35 34.35 -12.99 5.09
N SER A 36 33.42 -12.30 4.42
CA SER A 36 32.71 -11.12 4.98
C SER A 36 31.23 -11.37 5.19
N GLY A 37 30.66 -12.34 4.47
CA GLY A 37 29.24 -12.67 4.48
C GLY A 37 28.35 -11.55 3.96
N GLU A 38 27.64 -11.78 2.87
CA GLU A 38 26.58 -10.86 2.42
C GLU A 38 25.43 -10.80 3.44
N ARG A 39 24.82 -9.63 3.63
CA ARG A 39 23.64 -9.52 4.50
C ARG A 39 22.42 -10.06 3.79
N VAL A 40 21.78 -11.04 4.41
CA VAL A 40 20.54 -11.64 3.95
C VAL A 40 19.43 -11.44 4.97
N VAL A 41 18.19 -11.65 4.53
CA VAL A 41 16.99 -11.60 5.35
C VAL A 41 16.15 -12.83 5.16
N LEU A 42 15.43 -13.22 6.21
CA LEU A 42 14.20 -14.00 6.01
C LEU A 42 13.17 -13.06 5.38
N ARG A 43 12.62 -13.41 4.21
CA ARG A 43 11.73 -12.51 3.46
C ARG A 43 10.59 -11.97 4.35
N PRO A 44 10.47 -10.65 4.52
CA PRO A 44 9.38 -10.04 5.28
C PRO A 44 8.10 -9.87 4.44
N ASP A 45 8.22 -10.00 3.12
CA ASP A 45 7.16 -9.76 2.15
C ASP A 45 7.37 -10.63 0.90
N GLY A 46 6.26 -10.97 0.23
CA GLY A 46 6.23 -11.75 -1.00
C GLY A 46 6.41 -10.92 -2.27
N THR A 47 6.00 -9.65 -2.29
CA THR A 47 6.01 -8.81 -3.49
C THR A 47 7.43 -8.47 -3.95
N ILE A 48 8.32 -8.07 -3.04
CA ILE A 48 9.72 -7.70 -3.39
C ILE A 48 10.48 -8.86 -4.08
N PRO A 49 10.47 -10.10 -3.56
CA PRO A 49 11.05 -11.25 -4.26
C PRO A 49 10.44 -11.52 -5.65
N ILE A 50 9.14 -11.27 -5.82
CA ILE A 50 8.45 -11.44 -7.11
C ILE A 50 8.91 -10.39 -8.11
N ALA A 51 9.05 -9.13 -7.67
CA ALA A 51 9.60 -8.06 -8.49
C ALA A 51 11.03 -8.38 -8.95
N ARG A 52 11.89 -8.91 -8.06
CA ARG A 52 13.22 -9.40 -8.44
C ARG A 52 13.14 -10.50 -9.50
N LEU A 53 12.34 -11.55 -9.25
CA LEU A 53 12.15 -12.64 -10.20
C LEU A 53 11.69 -12.13 -11.58
N TYR A 54 10.76 -11.18 -11.60
CA TYR A 54 10.29 -10.55 -12.83
C TYR A 54 11.44 -9.84 -13.56
N ILE A 55 12.20 -8.98 -12.87
CA ILE A 55 13.32 -8.25 -13.47
C ILE A 55 14.39 -9.21 -14.03
N ASP A 56 14.70 -10.28 -13.31
CA ASP A 56 15.75 -11.23 -13.68
C ASP A 56 15.35 -12.13 -14.86
N SER A 57 14.07 -12.51 -14.95
CA SER A 57 13.63 -13.66 -15.77
C SER A 57 12.47 -13.37 -16.72
N MET A 58 11.84 -12.20 -16.64
CA MET A 58 10.64 -11.87 -17.41
C MET A 58 10.78 -10.48 -18.05
N LYS A 59 10.18 -10.29 -19.23
CA LYS A 59 10.25 -9.00 -19.97
C LYS A 59 8.91 -8.57 -20.55
N GLU A 60 7.86 -9.36 -20.33
CA GLU A 60 6.52 -9.16 -20.87
C GLU A 60 5.50 -9.13 -19.73
N LEU A 61 4.25 -8.84 -20.05
CA LEU A 61 3.13 -8.90 -19.12
C LEU A 61 3.13 -10.22 -18.32
N ALA A 62 3.20 -10.13 -17.00
CA ALA A 62 3.25 -11.27 -16.11
C ALA A 62 2.08 -11.24 -15.11
N LYS A 63 1.34 -12.34 -15.04
CA LYS A 63 0.31 -12.62 -14.02
C LYS A 63 0.82 -13.72 -13.11
N LEU A 64 1.28 -13.36 -11.93
CA LEU A 64 1.94 -14.26 -10.99
C LEU A 64 1.11 -14.38 -9.72
N PHE A 65 1.16 -15.53 -9.05
CA PHE A 65 0.61 -15.69 -7.71
C PHE A 65 1.59 -16.45 -6.84
N TYR A 66 1.48 -16.29 -5.52
CA TYR A 66 2.29 -17.00 -4.56
C TYR A 66 1.49 -17.35 -3.30
N VAL A 67 1.93 -18.42 -2.63
CA VAL A 67 1.51 -18.80 -1.27
C VAL A 67 2.79 -19.17 -0.55
N THR A 68 3.14 -18.44 0.50
CA THR A 68 4.48 -18.44 1.05
C THR A 68 4.50 -18.06 2.53
N ASN A 69 5.57 -18.41 3.24
CA ASN A 69 5.79 -17.93 4.61
C ASN A 69 6.56 -16.61 4.57
N VAL A 70 6.13 -15.63 5.35
CA VAL A 70 6.83 -14.36 5.58
C VAL A 70 7.19 -14.20 7.04
N PHE A 71 8.29 -13.49 7.31
CA PHE A 71 8.89 -13.40 8.63
C PHE A 71 8.99 -11.95 9.10
N SER A 72 8.52 -11.68 10.31
CA SER A 72 8.62 -10.35 10.91
C SER A 72 9.09 -10.47 12.35
N PHE A 73 10.15 -9.73 12.68
CA PHE A 73 10.64 -9.61 14.03
C PHE A 73 9.57 -8.99 14.93
N GLU A 74 9.41 -9.61 16.09
CA GLU A 74 8.52 -9.14 17.13
C GLU A 74 9.15 -9.43 18.49
N GLU A 75 9.37 -8.37 19.26
CA GLU A 75 10.15 -8.39 20.49
C GLU A 75 9.38 -9.02 21.67
N THR A 76 8.06 -8.77 21.75
CA THR A 76 7.27 -9.11 22.96
C THR A 76 6.92 -10.60 23.04
N GLY A 77 7.11 -11.36 21.97
CA GLY A 77 6.74 -12.77 21.89
C GLY A 77 5.23 -13.02 21.84
N LYS A 78 4.42 -11.96 21.74
CA LYS A 78 2.96 -12.04 21.70
C LYS A 78 2.41 -12.27 20.30
N LYS A 79 3.18 -11.95 19.26
CA LYS A 79 2.75 -12.14 17.87
C LYS A 79 3.60 -13.21 17.20
N THR A 80 2.98 -13.99 16.32
CA THR A 80 3.70 -14.95 15.50
C THR A 80 4.71 -14.25 14.60
N ARG A 81 5.94 -14.76 14.61
CA ARG A 81 7.09 -14.25 13.83
C ARG A 81 7.12 -14.81 12.40
N GLU A 82 6.31 -15.82 12.12
CA GLU A 82 6.11 -16.45 10.81
C GLU A 82 4.62 -16.48 10.49
N LYS A 83 4.24 -16.10 9.27
CA LYS A 83 2.85 -16.10 8.81
C LYS A 83 2.76 -16.59 7.38
N TRP A 84 1.64 -17.23 7.05
CA TRP A 84 1.27 -17.46 5.65
C TRP A 84 0.85 -16.14 5.01
N GLN A 85 1.39 -15.89 3.83
CA GLN A 85 0.98 -14.83 2.93
C GLN A 85 0.68 -15.45 1.56
N CYS A 86 -0.48 -15.13 1.01
CA CYS A 86 -0.79 -15.38 -0.39
C CYS A 86 -1.08 -14.07 -1.09
N GLY A 87 -0.68 -13.98 -2.36
CA GLY A 87 -0.85 -12.77 -3.15
C GLY A 87 -0.81 -13.07 -4.65
N ALA A 88 -1.22 -12.08 -5.43
CA ALA A 88 -1.15 -12.07 -6.88
C ALA A 88 -0.54 -10.75 -7.35
N GLU A 89 0.30 -10.82 -8.36
CA GLU A 89 1.03 -9.69 -8.94
C GLU A 89 0.75 -9.63 -10.44
N LEU A 90 0.32 -8.46 -10.92
CA LEU A 90 0.13 -8.15 -12.34
C LEU A 90 1.17 -7.10 -12.73
N ILE A 91 2.23 -7.53 -13.41
CA ILE A 91 3.42 -6.72 -13.71
C ILE A 91 3.55 -6.55 -15.23
N GLY A 92 3.98 -5.37 -15.67
CA GLY A 92 4.19 -5.06 -17.10
C GLY A 92 3.00 -4.36 -17.77
N VAL A 93 2.00 -3.94 -17.00
CA VAL A 93 0.89 -3.08 -17.44
C VAL A 93 0.59 -2.03 -16.38
N SER A 94 0.28 -0.82 -16.81
CA SER A 94 -0.22 0.26 -15.94
C SER A 94 -1.52 0.77 -16.56
N SER A 95 -2.65 0.35 -15.99
CA SER A 95 -3.97 0.76 -16.45
C SER A 95 -5.02 0.52 -15.36
N PRO A 96 -6.06 1.37 -15.25
CA PRO A 96 -7.18 1.16 -14.33
C PRO A 96 -7.84 -0.23 -14.43
N LEU A 97 -7.86 -0.82 -15.62
CA LEU A 97 -8.40 -2.17 -15.84
C LEU A 97 -7.58 -3.24 -15.12
N ALA A 98 -6.26 -3.08 -15.04
CA ALA A 98 -5.37 -4.01 -14.35
C ALA A 98 -5.58 -3.95 -12.83
N ASP A 99 -5.77 -2.75 -12.28
CA ASP A 99 -6.07 -2.56 -10.86
C ASP A 99 -7.42 -3.17 -10.49
N VAL A 100 -8.45 -2.92 -11.31
CA VAL A 100 -9.78 -3.53 -11.13
C VAL A 100 -9.71 -5.04 -11.27
N GLU A 101 -8.92 -5.59 -12.19
CA GLU A 101 -8.72 -7.04 -12.31
C GLU A 101 -8.22 -7.65 -10.99
N LEU A 102 -7.22 -7.04 -10.35
CA LEU A 102 -6.69 -7.51 -9.07
C LEU A 102 -7.70 -7.38 -7.91
N ILE A 103 -8.46 -6.28 -7.87
CA ILE A 103 -9.52 -6.09 -6.87
C ILE A 103 -10.59 -7.17 -7.02
N MET A 104 -11.06 -7.41 -8.24
CA MET A 104 -12.08 -8.42 -8.53
C MET A 104 -11.58 -9.83 -8.25
N LEU A 105 -10.31 -10.12 -8.57
CA LEU A 105 -9.68 -11.40 -8.24
C LEU A 105 -9.68 -11.62 -6.72
N ALA A 106 -9.30 -10.61 -5.93
CA ALA A 106 -9.29 -10.72 -4.48
C ALA A 106 -10.69 -10.96 -3.91
N LEU A 107 -11.71 -10.23 -4.39
CA LEU A 107 -13.11 -10.41 -4.00
C LEU A 107 -13.63 -11.81 -4.34
N GLU A 108 -13.38 -12.30 -5.55
CA GLU A 108 -13.77 -13.64 -6.00
C GLU A 108 -13.13 -14.74 -5.14
N VAL A 109 -11.84 -14.59 -4.78
CA VAL A 109 -11.15 -15.53 -3.88
C VAL A 109 -11.82 -15.56 -2.50
N LEU A 110 -12.10 -14.39 -1.90
CA LEU A 110 -12.76 -14.34 -0.59
C LEU A 110 -14.18 -14.92 -0.63
N ALA A 111 -14.92 -14.67 -1.71
CA ALA A 111 -16.24 -15.25 -1.94
C ALA A 111 -16.20 -16.78 -2.03
N ARG A 112 -15.22 -17.34 -2.74
CA ARG A 112 -14.99 -18.80 -2.82
C ARG A 112 -14.60 -19.42 -1.49
N LEU A 113 -13.88 -18.67 -0.65
CA LEU A 113 -13.58 -19.05 0.73
C LEU A 113 -14.78 -18.90 1.68
N LYS A 114 -15.94 -18.47 1.16
CA LYS A 114 -17.21 -18.29 1.89
C LYS A 114 -17.11 -17.24 3.01
N LEU A 115 -16.17 -16.30 2.90
CA LEU A 115 -16.12 -15.16 3.80
C LEU A 115 -17.27 -14.21 3.47
N LYS A 116 -17.99 -13.79 4.50
CA LYS A 116 -19.15 -12.89 4.38
C LYS A 116 -18.80 -11.50 4.85
N LYS A 117 -19.63 -10.52 4.49
CA LYS A 117 -19.52 -9.12 4.94
C LYS A 117 -18.12 -8.56 4.68
N ILE A 118 -17.66 -8.72 3.43
CA ILE A 118 -16.40 -8.14 2.98
C ILE A 118 -16.63 -6.66 2.67
N GLU A 119 -15.92 -5.79 3.37
CA GLU A 119 -15.84 -4.37 3.05
C GLU A 119 -14.59 -4.11 2.20
N LEU A 120 -14.77 -3.53 1.02
CA LEU A 120 -13.70 -3.01 0.18
C LEU A 120 -13.46 -1.53 0.50
N LYS A 121 -12.26 -1.18 0.93
CA LYS A 121 -11.80 0.20 1.15
C LYS A 121 -10.73 0.55 0.15
N LEU A 122 -10.85 1.70 -0.50
CA LEU A 122 -9.93 2.21 -1.49
C LEU A 122 -9.28 3.51 -1.01
N SER A 123 -7.99 3.65 -1.27
CA SER A 123 -7.22 4.87 -1.11
C SER A 123 -6.29 5.05 -2.32
N HIS A 124 -5.54 6.14 -2.38
CA HIS A 124 -4.58 6.39 -3.44
C HIS A 124 -3.30 7.03 -2.88
N ALA A 125 -2.18 6.30 -2.95
CA ALA A 125 -0.90 6.72 -2.36
C ALA A 125 -0.37 8.00 -3.03
N GLY A 126 -0.50 8.11 -4.36
CA GLY A 126 -0.16 9.33 -5.11
C GLY A 126 -0.88 10.59 -4.64
N LEU A 127 -2.17 10.52 -4.27
CA LEU A 127 -2.89 11.66 -3.69
C LEU A 127 -2.24 12.12 -2.39
N ILE A 128 -1.99 11.20 -1.46
CA ILE A 128 -1.40 11.52 -0.16
C ILE A 128 -0.02 12.16 -0.36
N ARG A 129 0.83 11.59 -1.23
CA ARG A 129 2.16 12.12 -1.53
C ARG A 129 2.09 13.53 -2.14
N ALA A 130 1.23 13.73 -3.12
CA ALA A 130 1.05 15.04 -3.75
C ALA A 130 0.52 16.10 -2.78
N LEU A 131 -0.33 15.71 -1.82
CA LEU A 131 -0.78 16.60 -0.75
C LEU A 131 0.38 17.00 0.17
N LEU A 132 1.18 16.04 0.64
CA LEU A 132 2.31 16.33 1.53
C LEU A 132 3.35 17.25 0.88
N GLN A 133 3.60 17.10 -0.42
CA GLN A 133 4.50 17.98 -1.16
C GLN A 133 4.04 19.44 -1.18
N LYS A 134 2.73 19.70 -1.15
CA LYS A 134 2.18 21.06 -1.13
C LYS A 134 2.29 21.75 0.23
N LEU A 135 2.54 21.00 1.30
CA LEU A 135 2.63 21.55 2.65
C LEU A 135 3.97 22.23 2.95
N GLY A 136 4.88 22.32 1.97
CA GLY A 136 6.18 22.98 2.13
C GLY A 136 7.11 22.28 3.14
N LEU A 137 6.86 20.99 3.38
CA LEU A 137 7.60 20.17 4.33
C LEU A 137 8.93 19.71 3.75
N SER A 138 9.93 19.46 4.60
CA SER A 138 11.17 18.84 4.14
C SER A 138 10.89 17.41 3.62
N PRO A 139 11.72 16.87 2.71
CA PRO A 139 11.56 15.49 2.22
C PRO A 139 11.49 14.47 3.37
N GLU A 140 12.30 14.66 4.42
CA GLU A 140 12.32 13.79 5.60
C GLU A 140 11.02 13.86 6.40
N GLU A 141 10.44 15.05 6.53
CA GLU A 141 9.14 15.24 7.18
C GLU A 141 8.00 14.61 6.38
N GLN A 142 8.05 14.73 5.04
CA GLN A 142 7.07 14.11 4.15
C GLN A 142 7.08 12.60 4.30
N THR A 143 8.26 11.97 4.21
CA THR A 143 8.41 10.52 4.42
C THR A 143 7.90 10.12 5.79
N ARG A 144 8.31 10.84 6.85
CA ARG A 144 7.87 10.54 8.22
C ARG A 144 6.35 10.60 8.37
N ILE A 145 5.69 11.62 7.83
CA ILE A 145 4.22 11.74 7.92
C ILE A 145 3.55 10.66 7.09
N PHE A 146 4.04 10.41 5.88
CA PHE A 146 3.53 9.36 5.01
C PHE A 146 3.59 8.00 5.70
N ASP A 147 4.72 7.66 6.33
CA ASP A 147 4.89 6.44 7.12
C ASP A 147 3.88 6.34 8.26
N GLN A 148 3.61 7.44 8.99
CA GLN A 148 2.60 7.41 10.05
C GLN A 148 1.17 7.21 9.53
N ILE A 149 0.87 7.71 8.32
CA ILE A 149 -0.40 7.44 7.63
C ILE A 149 -0.47 5.95 7.29
N LEU A 150 0.57 5.39 6.67
CA LEU A 150 0.65 3.98 6.29
C LEU A 150 0.62 3.01 7.49
N ASP A 151 1.20 3.40 8.62
CA ASP A 151 1.15 2.64 9.87
C ASP A 151 -0.22 2.74 10.56
N GLY A 152 -1.11 3.65 10.09
CA GLY A 152 -2.40 3.93 10.73
C GLY A 152 -2.26 4.55 12.12
N ASN A 153 -1.12 5.18 12.42
CA ASN A 153 -0.79 5.74 13.73
C ASN A 153 -1.46 7.11 13.92
N LYS A 154 -2.76 7.07 14.25
CA LYS A 154 -3.58 8.26 14.46
C LYS A 154 -3.00 9.20 15.52
N GLU A 155 -2.41 8.67 16.59
CA GLU A 155 -1.81 9.47 17.65
C GLU A 155 -0.58 10.25 17.18
N ALA A 156 0.27 9.64 16.36
CA ALA A 156 1.39 10.33 15.75
C ALA A 156 0.93 11.42 14.78
N LEU A 157 -0.10 11.15 13.97
CA LEU A 157 -0.69 12.16 13.09
C LEU A 157 -1.28 13.33 13.87
N THR A 158 -2.00 13.07 14.96
CA THR A 158 -2.52 14.12 15.84
C THR A 158 -1.40 14.97 16.43
N ARG A 159 -0.30 14.36 16.89
CA ARG A 159 0.86 15.10 17.40
C ARG A 159 1.50 16.02 16.35
N ILE A 160 1.59 15.55 15.11
CA ILE A 160 2.13 16.35 13.99
C ILE A 160 1.22 17.53 13.70
N LYS A 161 -0.11 17.31 13.66
CA LYS A 161 -1.12 18.36 13.45
C LYS A 161 -1.06 19.44 14.54
N MET A 162 -0.99 19.04 15.81
CA MET A 162 -0.92 19.99 16.94
C MET A 162 0.31 20.91 16.91
N GLY A 163 1.41 20.47 16.30
CA GLY A 163 2.63 21.28 16.16
C GLY A 163 2.60 22.28 15.00
N ARG A 164 1.65 22.13 14.07
CA ARG A 164 1.62 22.81 12.76
C ARG A 164 0.17 23.08 12.30
N PRO A 165 -0.45 24.19 12.72
CA PRO A 165 -1.85 24.50 12.38
C PRO A 165 -2.14 24.54 10.86
N GLU A 166 -1.14 24.87 10.05
CA GLU A 166 -1.21 24.85 8.58
C GLU A 166 -1.37 23.43 8.00
N ILE A 167 -0.69 22.44 8.59
CA ILE A 167 -0.84 21.02 8.24
C ILE A 167 -2.21 20.55 8.68
N GLU A 168 -2.63 20.89 9.89
CA GLU A 168 -3.94 20.50 10.41
C GLU A 168 -5.08 21.01 9.52
N ARG A 169 -5.04 22.29 9.14
CA ARG A 169 -6.07 22.91 8.30
C ARG A 169 -6.16 22.29 6.90
N SER A 170 -5.03 21.85 6.35
CA SER A 170 -4.95 21.34 4.98
C SER A 170 -5.16 19.82 4.91
N LEU A 171 -4.62 19.07 5.87
CA LEU A 171 -4.60 17.62 5.86
C LEU A 171 -5.83 16.99 6.54
N SER A 172 -6.40 17.62 7.59
CA SER A 172 -7.56 17.06 8.30
C SER A 172 -8.79 16.87 7.42
N PRO A 173 -9.22 17.86 6.60
CA PRO A 173 -10.36 17.67 5.72
C PRO A 173 -10.16 16.51 4.74
N LEU A 174 -8.92 16.31 4.28
CA LEU A 174 -8.55 15.29 3.29
C LEU A 174 -8.45 13.89 3.88
N LEU A 175 -7.96 13.76 5.12
CA LEU A 175 -7.95 12.49 5.86
C LEU A 175 -9.36 12.07 6.31
N GLU A 176 -10.31 13.00 6.35
CA GLU A 176 -11.71 12.75 6.67
C GLU A 176 -12.58 12.51 5.43
N LEU A 177 -12.00 12.64 4.22
CA LEU A 177 -12.70 12.39 2.98
C LEU A 177 -13.12 10.92 2.89
N LYS A 178 -14.44 10.74 2.92
CA LYS A 178 -15.09 9.46 2.69
C LYS A 178 -16.11 9.59 1.59
N GLY A 179 -16.13 8.60 0.72
CA GLY A 179 -17.08 8.50 -0.38
C GLY A 179 -17.35 7.06 -0.74
N ASP A 180 -18.27 6.85 -1.66
CA ASP A 180 -18.78 5.52 -2.03
C ASP A 180 -19.11 5.43 -3.53
N SER A 181 -18.68 6.42 -4.32
CA SER A 181 -19.01 6.51 -5.75
C SER A 181 -17.94 7.27 -6.53
N SER A 182 -17.82 7.00 -7.84
CA SER A 182 -16.95 7.81 -8.71
C SER A 182 -17.39 9.28 -8.77
N GLY A 183 -18.68 9.55 -8.53
CA GLY A 183 -19.24 10.90 -8.40
C GLY A 183 -18.60 11.71 -7.27
N PHE A 184 -18.24 11.08 -6.16
CA PHE A 184 -17.52 11.72 -5.06
C PHE A 184 -16.18 12.32 -5.53
N LEU A 185 -15.39 11.56 -6.29
CA LEU A 185 -14.09 12.02 -6.79
C LEU A 185 -14.24 13.14 -7.84
N LYS A 186 -15.28 13.07 -8.68
CA LYS A 186 -15.61 14.15 -9.63
C LYS A 186 -15.97 15.45 -8.90
N ASN A 187 -16.77 15.34 -7.84
CA ASN A 187 -17.11 16.48 -6.99
C ASN A 187 -15.88 17.03 -6.27
N LEU A 188 -15.01 16.16 -5.77
CA LEU A 188 -13.74 16.53 -5.15
C LEU A 188 -12.87 17.34 -6.12
N LYS A 189 -12.74 16.89 -7.38
CA LYS A 189 -12.00 17.61 -8.42
C LYS A 189 -12.58 19.02 -8.65
N ALA A 190 -13.90 19.14 -8.69
CA ALA A 190 -14.58 20.43 -8.92
C ALA A 190 -14.44 21.40 -7.74
N LEU A 191 -14.53 20.90 -6.50
CA LEU A 191 -14.55 21.73 -5.29
C LEU A 191 -13.18 22.36 -4.96
N PHE A 192 -12.07 21.72 -5.36
CA PHE A 192 -10.73 22.16 -4.97
C PHE A 192 -9.86 22.60 -6.17
N THR A 193 -10.47 23.19 -7.20
CA THR A 193 -9.81 23.64 -8.44
C THR A 193 -8.59 24.57 -8.26
N ARG A 194 -8.47 25.31 -7.15
CA ARG A 194 -7.29 26.15 -6.85
C ARG A 194 -6.25 25.45 -5.96
N ASP A 195 -6.69 24.59 -5.04
CA ASP A 195 -5.83 23.91 -4.08
C ASP A 195 -5.32 22.54 -4.58
N LEU A 196 -5.87 22.03 -5.70
CA LEU A 196 -5.51 20.72 -6.28
C LEU A 196 -4.54 20.74 -7.46
N ALA A 197 -4.00 21.88 -7.90
CA ALA A 197 -3.03 21.90 -9.02
C ALA A 197 -1.91 20.86 -8.83
N GLY A 198 -1.82 19.83 -9.67
CA GLY A 198 -0.90 18.69 -9.56
C GLY A 198 -1.47 17.40 -8.95
N LEU A 199 -2.72 17.41 -8.46
CA LEU A 199 -3.43 16.22 -7.97
C LEU A 199 -4.36 15.60 -9.02
N GLU A 200 -4.66 16.33 -10.10
CA GLU A 200 -5.59 15.91 -11.14
C GLU A 200 -5.28 14.52 -11.71
N PRO A 201 -4.02 14.16 -12.01
CA PRO A 201 -3.71 12.84 -12.55
C PRO A 201 -4.13 11.70 -11.60
N TYR A 202 -3.92 11.87 -10.29
CA TYR A 202 -4.26 10.85 -9.29
C TYR A 202 -5.77 10.79 -9.02
N ILE A 203 -6.47 11.93 -9.10
CA ILE A 203 -7.93 11.95 -9.00
C ILE A 203 -8.55 11.29 -10.23
N ASP A 204 -8.01 11.55 -11.41
CA ASP A 204 -8.51 10.99 -12.68
C ASP A 204 -8.27 9.48 -12.76
N ASP A 205 -7.11 9.01 -12.33
CA ASP A 205 -6.83 7.57 -12.18
C ASP A 205 -7.80 6.91 -11.20
N PHE A 206 -7.95 7.49 -10.00
CA PHE A 206 -8.86 6.96 -8.99
C PHE A 206 -10.33 6.98 -9.46
N ALA A 207 -10.75 8.04 -10.16
CA ALA A 207 -12.08 8.16 -10.74
C ALA A 207 -12.32 7.12 -11.86
N SER A 208 -11.29 6.77 -12.62
CA SER A 208 -11.36 5.74 -13.65
C SER A 208 -11.54 4.35 -13.05
N ILE A 209 -10.78 4.03 -12.00
CA ILE A 209 -10.87 2.74 -11.28
C ILE A 209 -12.24 2.60 -10.61
N THR A 210 -12.67 3.62 -9.88
CA THR A 210 -13.98 3.62 -9.21
C THR A 210 -15.14 3.59 -10.21
N GLY A 211 -15.04 4.28 -11.34
CA GLY A 211 -16.05 4.21 -12.39
C GLY A 211 -16.18 2.82 -13.03
N LEU A 212 -15.07 2.07 -13.15
CA LEU A 212 -15.12 0.67 -13.58
C LEU A 212 -15.78 -0.22 -12.52
N LEU A 213 -15.50 0.01 -11.23
CA LEU A 213 -16.16 -0.71 -10.13
C LEU A 213 -17.67 -0.42 -10.08
N ASP A 214 -18.08 0.83 -10.32
CA ASP A 214 -19.49 1.23 -10.42
C ASP A 214 -20.20 0.45 -11.53
N VAL A 215 -19.58 0.30 -12.71
CA VAL A 215 -20.13 -0.47 -13.84
C VAL A 215 -20.26 -1.96 -13.52
N LEU A 216 -19.33 -2.49 -12.74
CA LEU A 216 -19.36 -3.89 -12.28
C LEU A 216 -20.33 -4.12 -11.10
N GLY A 217 -20.95 -3.06 -10.56
CA GLY A 217 -21.83 -3.16 -9.40
C GLY A 217 -21.10 -3.59 -8.12
N CYS A 218 -19.82 -3.23 -7.99
CA CYS A 218 -19.02 -3.56 -6.81
C CYS A 218 -19.17 -2.46 -5.76
N ASP A 219 -19.60 -2.83 -4.55
CA ASP A 219 -19.63 -1.90 -3.42
C ASP A 219 -18.20 -1.62 -2.91
N TYR A 220 -17.89 -0.35 -2.65
CA TYR A 220 -16.62 0.07 -2.06
C TYR A 220 -16.78 1.35 -1.23
N GLN A 221 -15.79 1.62 -0.38
CA GLN A 221 -15.64 2.88 0.35
C GLN A 221 -14.32 3.53 -0.02
N ILE A 222 -14.36 4.80 -0.38
CA ILE A 222 -13.18 5.65 -0.48
C ILE A 222 -12.84 6.13 0.93
N ASP A 223 -11.62 5.87 1.38
CA ASP A 223 -11.06 6.40 2.62
C ASP A 223 -9.58 6.74 2.36
N ILE A 224 -9.29 8.01 2.10
CA ILE A 224 -7.93 8.44 1.75
C ILE A 224 -6.93 8.10 2.88
N ALA A 225 -7.38 8.11 4.13
CA ALA A 225 -6.55 7.81 5.29
C ALA A 225 -6.39 6.31 5.55
N SER A 226 -7.08 5.43 4.82
CA SER A 226 -6.98 3.98 5.03
C SER A 226 -5.80 3.31 4.33
N ALA A 227 -4.97 4.07 3.60
CA ALA A 227 -3.76 3.52 3.00
C ALA A 227 -2.91 2.89 4.11
N ARG A 228 -2.59 1.61 3.97
CA ARG A 228 -1.71 0.88 4.90
C ARG A 228 -0.63 0.15 4.15
N GLY A 229 0.57 0.09 4.72
CA GLY A 229 1.62 -0.80 4.25
C GLY A 229 2.87 -0.09 3.75
N PHE A 230 3.27 -0.36 2.51
CA PHE A 230 4.64 -0.16 2.04
C PHE A 230 4.87 1.15 1.29
N GLU A 231 6.10 1.68 1.39
CA GLU A 231 6.50 2.90 0.68
C GLU A 231 6.44 2.76 -0.84
N TYR A 232 6.51 1.54 -1.38
CA TYR A 232 6.45 1.31 -2.82
C TYR A 232 5.08 1.63 -3.46
N TYR A 233 4.03 1.89 -2.68
CA TYR A 233 2.74 2.24 -3.26
C TYR A 233 2.77 3.62 -3.94
N THR A 234 2.32 3.64 -5.20
CA THR A 234 2.33 4.80 -6.09
C THR A 234 0.95 5.16 -6.63
N GLY A 235 0.04 4.18 -6.76
CA GLY A 235 -1.30 4.34 -7.31
C GLY A 235 -2.41 4.07 -6.29
N VAL A 236 -3.50 3.46 -6.77
CA VAL A 236 -4.58 2.96 -5.92
C VAL A 236 -4.05 1.94 -4.91
N THR A 237 -4.63 1.93 -3.73
CA THR A 237 -4.43 0.88 -2.72
C THR A 237 -5.80 0.41 -2.28
N PHE A 238 -5.92 -0.87 -1.95
CA PHE A 238 -7.17 -1.40 -1.45
C PHE A 238 -6.97 -2.28 -0.22
N GLN A 239 -7.98 -2.28 0.65
CA GLN A 239 -8.05 -3.13 1.83
C GLN A 239 -9.39 -3.86 1.84
N LEU A 240 -9.33 -5.16 2.10
CA LEU A 240 -10.51 -6.00 2.31
C LEU A 240 -10.58 -6.37 3.78
N SER A 241 -11.69 -6.09 4.43
CA SER A 241 -11.95 -6.51 5.80
C SER A 241 -13.22 -7.34 5.87
N ALA A 242 -13.14 -8.54 6.44
CA ALA A 242 -14.30 -9.30 6.84
C ALA A 242 -14.77 -8.80 8.20
N GLY A 243 -16.05 -8.45 8.33
CA GLY A 243 -16.64 -8.21 9.65
C GLY A 243 -16.61 -9.49 10.49
N GLU A 244 -16.49 -9.36 11.82
CA GLU A 244 -16.70 -10.50 12.72
C GLU A 244 -18.16 -10.99 12.56
N GLU A 245 -18.35 -12.32 12.45
CA GLU A 245 -19.66 -12.91 12.72
C GLU A 245 -19.96 -12.62 14.20
N GLN A 246 -21.02 -11.84 14.45
CA GLN A 246 -21.59 -11.70 15.80
C GLN A 246 -22.07 -13.05 16.33
#